data_AF-A0A0F9LZ49-F1
#
_entry.id   AF-A0A0F9LZ49-F1
#
_cell.length_a   1.000
_cell.length_b   1.000
_cell.length_c   1.000
_cell.angle_alpha   90.00
_cell.angle_beta   90.00
_cell.angle_gamma   90.00
#
_symmetry.space_group_name_H-M   'P 1'
#
loop_
_entity.id
_entity.type
_entity.pdbx_description
1 polymer ?
#
loop_
_entity_poly.entity_id
_entity_poly.type
_entity_poly.pdbx_seq_one_letter_code
_entity_poly.pdbx_strand_id
1 'polypeptide(L)'
;MTISNSFNEIMKKKLLLLLGVMLLVCMGVFYPNYGSQSEARDLSPLQMASINNYDTISSVFSEKLDSYNTYGVYPQLYLPSLQATFYGISTLDILGTLDQDNKTIIIDYIMRHYNVSSGLFMDKYAYRYLDTDFSQAYYPLTSVLEVNSYAVLALERLGALGLININKMINFLWSCYNPITSGFIGQTYSSDLDDYFRVSTADNTYYAIEALDLLMNNWNSYTQQRNELISYINSLQITDNYNWKYGGFSNDLDPLFNSLPGATEPYLFSSYYSIKSLDIFGMIGTININTFHLFLGSIYNPNEDFFYTSPNKNKSNIVASAIGLDLSKLTGFVLDDETQLTNFIYTHRNSLGIWDGSTAVQIHELIDNFQIIRALNGSGKIGMLSPFDITQIAGILVDYYSHGQGFSLISIDYPTITLLHKIISSFDLYGNVSDLDFQEIYRLILEAYVYEDIIQYNGFYSYSNFGLLWTPFRSFPIEFYSSGYKNYSKEIGYEMSHRATFEALDSLKKISKLNDFGLVYDLAKLKDDILDSQFLNPSYPEQHGAFTYIYGYDTWLLDYLSKNIYFAYSYYVIRTLELLVEALSLGD
;
A
#
# COMPACT_ATOMS: atom_id res chain seq x y z
N MET A 1 22.15 -30.22 42.28
CA MET A 1 22.09 -28.89 42.93
C MET A 1 23.20 -27.93 42.48
N THR A 2 24.06 -28.31 41.51
CA THR A 2 25.23 -27.51 41.09
C THR A 2 25.07 -26.82 39.72
N ILE A 3 23.97 -27.06 39.00
CA ILE A 3 23.70 -26.48 37.66
C ILE A 3 22.95 -25.15 37.75
N SER A 4 22.11 -24.96 38.78
CA SER A 4 21.33 -23.72 39.01
C SER A 4 22.18 -22.50 39.38
N ASN A 5 23.34 -22.69 40.03
CA ASN A 5 24.21 -21.58 40.44
C ASN A 5 25.09 -21.06 39.29
N SER A 6 25.40 -21.91 38.30
CA SER A 6 26.17 -21.54 37.11
C SER A 6 25.38 -20.62 36.18
N PHE A 7 24.09 -20.93 35.98
CA PHE A 7 23.22 -20.15 35.09
C PHE A 7 22.94 -18.74 35.63
N ASN A 8 22.77 -18.62 36.95
CA ASN A 8 22.52 -17.34 37.62
C ASN A 8 23.78 -16.43 37.64
N GLU A 9 24.97 -17.03 37.75
CA GLU A 9 26.26 -16.32 37.61
C GLU A 9 26.50 -15.82 36.18
N ILE A 10 26.10 -16.58 35.16
CA ILE A 10 26.23 -16.19 33.75
C ILE A 10 25.27 -15.05 33.41
N MET A 11 24.01 -15.07 33.89
CA MET A 11 23.07 -13.96 33.71
C MET A 11 23.52 -12.69 34.41
N LYS A 12 24.02 -12.77 35.65
CA LYS A 12 24.55 -11.60 36.37
C LYS A 12 25.74 -10.98 35.65
N LYS A 13 26.64 -11.78 35.10
CA LYS A 13 27.80 -11.29 34.31
C LYS A 13 27.37 -10.65 33.00
N LYS A 14 26.33 -11.17 32.32
CA LYS A 14 25.76 -10.56 31.11
C LYS A 14 25.07 -9.24 31.41
N LEU A 15 24.32 -9.14 32.51
CA LEU A 15 23.64 -7.89 32.93
C LEU A 15 24.64 -6.80 33.35
N LEU A 16 25.70 -7.17 34.08
CA LEU A 16 26.80 -6.25 34.44
C LEU A 16 27.59 -5.77 33.22
N LEU A 17 27.78 -6.63 32.21
CA LEU A 17 28.42 -6.24 30.95
C LEU A 17 27.52 -5.28 30.16
N LEU A 18 26.21 -5.51 30.12
CA LEU A 18 25.23 -4.65 29.45
C LEU A 18 25.16 -3.25 30.10
N LEU A 19 25.13 -3.20 31.43
CA LEU A 19 25.17 -1.96 32.21
C LEU A 19 26.51 -1.22 32.04
N GLY A 20 27.63 -1.95 31.97
CA GLY A 20 28.96 -1.39 31.71
C GLY A 20 29.10 -0.77 30.31
N VAL A 21 28.53 -1.41 29.30
CA VAL A 21 28.52 -0.90 27.92
C VAL A 21 27.58 0.31 27.79
N MET A 22 26.41 0.31 28.44
CA MET A 22 25.54 1.50 28.49
C MET A 22 26.24 2.70 29.18
N LEU A 23 26.94 2.48 30.29
CA LEU A 23 27.69 3.55 30.98
C LEU A 23 28.83 4.10 30.12
N LEU A 24 29.52 3.27 29.35
CA LEU A 24 30.58 3.69 28.43
C LEU A 24 30.05 4.45 27.21
N VAL A 25 28.88 4.07 26.68
CA VAL A 25 28.21 4.77 25.57
C VAL A 25 27.63 6.11 26.04
N CYS A 26 27.06 6.17 27.24
CA CYS A 26 26.57 7.42 27.84
C CYS A 26 27.70 8.39 28.19
N MET A 27 28.89 7.91 28.56
CA MET A 27 30.07 8.76 28.79
C MET A 27 30.84 9.09 27.50
N GLY A 28 30.73 8.28 26.45
CA GLY A 28 31.48 8.45 25.20
C GLY A 28 30.86 9.38 24.16
N VAL A 29 29.57 9.71 24.26
CA VAL A 29 28.84 10.51 23.25
C VAL A 29 28.63 11.97 23.65
N PHE A 30 29.09 12.42 24.83
CA PHE A 30 28.95 13.82 25.28
C PHE A 30 30.27 14.50 25.65
N TYR A 31 31.25 14.49 24.75
CA TYR A 31 32.29 15.53 24.74
C TYR A 31 32.42 16.15 23.34
N PRO A 32 31.50 17.05 22.94
CA PRO A 32 31.87 18.06 21.97
C PRO A 32 32.88 19.00 22.66
N ASN A 33 34.08 19.06 22.10
CA ASN A 33 35.12 20.00 22.47
C ASN A 33 34.65 21.43 22.08
N TYR A 34 33.81 22.03 22.92
CA TYR A 34 33.45 23.45 22.83
C TYR A 34 34.45 24.25 23.63
N GLY A 35 35.21 25.10 22.93
CA GLY A 35 36.00 26.15 23.53
C GLY A 35 35.15 27.02 24.47
N SER A 36 35.78 27.44 25.55
CA SER A 36 35.21 28.24 26.63
C SER A 36 34.49 29.50 26.12
N GLN A 37 33.16 29.50 26.20
CA GLN A 37 32.37 30.69 26.46
C GLN A 37 31.39 30.35 27.59
N SER A 38 31.61 30.99 28.75
CA SER A 38 30.69 30.88 29.88
C SER A 38 29.44 31.71 29.56
N GLU A 39 28.42 31.08 29.00
CA GLU A 39 27.07 31.63 29.08
C GLU A 39 26.51 31.31 30.46
N ALA A 40 26.27 32.37 31.24
CA ALA A 40 25.54 32.28 32.48
C ALA A 40 24.19 31.60 32.20
N ARG A 41 23.92 30.48 32.86
CA ARG A 41 22.61 29.83 32.81
C ARG A 41 21.59 30.82 33.35
N ASP A 42 20.74 31.33 32.46
CA ASP A 42 19.56 32.08 32.82
C ASP A 42 18.62 31.11 33.55
N LEU A 43 18.55 31.27 34.88
CA LEU A 43 17.65 30.54 35.79
C LEU A 43 16.27 31.21 35.83
N SER A 44 15.87 31.94 34.78
CA SER A 44 14.52 32.47 34.70
C SER A 44 13.52 31.30 34.74
N PRO A 45 12.49 31.38 35.60
CA PRO A 45 11.43 30.38 35.62
C PRO A 45 10.82 30.28 34.22
N LEU A 46 10.51 29.05 33.80
CA LEU A 46 9.76 28.79 32.56
C LEU A 46 8.62 29.80 32.46
N GLN A 47 8.71 30.73 31.50
CA GLN A 47 7.65 31.69 31.26
C GLN A 47 6.40 30.89 30.88
N MET A 48 5.36 30.98 31.72
CA MET A 48 4.03 30.55 31.29
C MET A 48 3.70 31.30 30.02
N ALA A 49 3.30 30.57 28.98
CA ALA A 49 2.83 31.16 27.74
C ALA A 49 1.73 32.18 28.06
N SER A 50 1.86 33.39 27.52
CA SER A 50 0.91 34.50 27.74
C SER A 50 -0.46 34.28 27.08
N ILE A 51 -0.62 33.19 26.34
CA ILE A 51 -1.81 32.83 25.57
C ILE A 51 -2.35 31.52 26.15
N ASN A 52 -3.57 31.57 26.69
CA ASN A 52 -4.33 30.39 27.06
C ASN A 52 -4.73 29.63 25.77
N ASN A 53 -4.25 28.41 25.59
CA ASN A 53 -4.56 27.56 24.43
C ASN A 53 -5.67 26.52 24.73
N TYR A 54 -6.30 26.60 25.90
CA TYR A 54 -7.36 25.69 26.33
C TYR A 54 -8.50 25.59 25.30
N ASP A 55 -9.00 26.72 24.81
CA ASP A 55 -10.12 26.74 23.85
C ASP A 55 -9.75 26.03 22.53
N THR A 56 -8.51 26.22 22.08
CA THR A 56 -7.97 25.54 20.87
C THR A 56 -7.81 24.04 21.08
N ILE A 57 -7.35 23.61 22.25
CA ILE A 57 -7.22 22.18 22.57
C ILE A 57 -8.60 21.54 22.71
N SER A 58 -9.53 22.20 23.39
CA SER A 58 -10.91 21.73 23.56
C SER A 58 -11.64 21.63 22.22
N SER A 59 -11.40 22.56 21.28
CA SER A 59 -11.98 22.49 19.94
C SER A 59 -11.44 21.28 19.16
N VAL A 60 -10.14 20.95 19.30
CA VAL A 60 -9.56 19.76 18.64
C VAL A 60 -10.15 18.46 19.20
N PHE A 61 -10.38 18.36 20.51
CA PHE A 61 -11.04 17.20 21.09
C PHE A 61 -12.49 17.06 20.61
N SER A 62 -13.24 18.17 20.60
CA SER A 62 -14.61 18.19 20.08
C SER A 62 -14.65 17.76 18.62
N GLU A 63 -13.74 18.28 17.78
CA GLU A 63 -13.62 17.90 16.37
C GLU A 63 -13.37 16.40 16.19
N LYS A 64 -12.54 15.78 17.05
CA LYS A 64 -12.28 14.34 16.97
C LYS A 64 -13.48 13.48 17.40
N LEU A 65 -14.23 13.91 18.41
CA LEU A 65 -15.48 13.25 18.80
C LEU A 65 -16.55 13.42 17.71
N ASP A 66 -16.68 14.61 17.15
CA ASP A 66 -17.63 14.91 16.06
C ASP A 66 -17.29 14.12 14.78
N SER A 67 -16.00 13.97 14.48
CA SER A 67 -15.53 13.12 13.38
C SER A 67 -15.97 11.67 13.59
N TYR A 68 -15.75 11.12 14.79
CA TYR A 68 -16.20 9.77 15.11
C TYR A 68 -17.72 9.63 14.97
N ASN A 69 -18.50 10.59 15.48
CA ASN A 69 -19.95 10.59 15.36
C ASN A 69 -20.43 10.65 13.90
N THR A 70 -19.64 11.26 13.01
CA THR A 70 -19.96 11.40 11.58
C THR A 70 -19.65 10.11 10.81
N TYR A 71 -18.47 9.52 11.02
CA TYR A 71 -17.98 8.40 10.22
C TYR A 71 -18.21 7.02 10.86
N GLY A 72 -18.56 6.95 12.16
CA GLY A 72 -18.64 5.71 12.94
C GLY A 72 -17.27 5.12 13.32
N VAL A 73 -16.17 5.73 12.85
CA VAL A 73 -14.78 5.37 13.15
C VAL A 73 -13.94 6.64 13.25
N TYR A 74 -12.72 6.54 13.79
CA TYR A 74 -11.79 7.68 13.79
C TYR A 74 -11.10 7.80 12.42
N PRO A 75 -11.38 8.83 11.62
CA PRO A 75 -10.89 8.90 10.25
C PRO A 75 -9.36 9.13 10.21
N GLN A 76 -8.67 8.29 9.44
CA GLN A 76 -7.25 8.39 9.16
C GLN A 76 -7.01 9.11 7.83
N LEU A 77 -6.32 10.23 7.88
CA LEU A 77 -5.86 10.90 6.66
C LEU A 77 -4.63 10.16 6.11
N TYR A 78 -4.79 9.52 4.95
CA TYR A 78 -3.70 8.86 4.23
C TYR A 78 -3.01 9.82 3.25
N LEU A 79 -1.74 9.57 2.95
CA LEU A 79 -1.02 10.44 2.02
C LEU A 79 -1.54 10.22 0.59
N PRO A 80 -1.78 11.32 -0.16
CA PRO A 80 -2.15 11.19 -1.55
C PRO A 80 -0.95 10.74 -2.41
N SER A 81 -1.25 10.07 -3.52
CA SER A 81 -0.27 9.72 -4.57
C SER A 81 -0.75 10.16 -5.95
N LEU A 82 0.16 10.26 -6.92
CA LEU A 82 -0.21 10.56 -8.30
C LEU A 82 -1.03 9.42 -8.93
N GLN A 83 -0.74 8.17 -8.57
CA GLN A 83 -1.52 7.00 -8.95
C GLN A 83 -2.97 7.08 -8.45
N ALA A 84 -3.16 7.25 -7.14
CA ALA A 84 -4.49 7.36 -6.56
C ALA A 84 -5.23 8.57 -7.11
N THR A 85 -4.53 9.70 -7.27
CA THR A 85 -5.11 10.92 -7.84
C THR A 85 -5.63 10.69 -9.26
N PHE A 86 -4.88 9.98 -10.11
CA PHE A 86 -5.38 9.56 -11.42
C PHE A 86 -6.60 8.65 -11.32
N TYR A 87 -6.61 7.67 -10.41
CA TYR A 87 -7.76 6.78 -10.20
C TYR A 87 -9.01 7.55 -9.81
N GLY A 88 -8.90 8.48 -8.86
CA GLY A 88 -10.00 9.35 -8.43
C GLY A 88 -10.52 10.24 -9.56
N ILE A 89 -9.63 10.98 -10.22
CA ILE A 89 -10.00 11.87 -11.34
C ILE A 89 -10.66 11.09 -12.47
N SER A 90 -10.06 9.97 -12.90
CA SER A 90 -10.58 9.16 -14.00
C SER A 90 -11.96 8.60 -13.68
N THR A 91 -12.18 8.20 -12.42
CA THR A 91 -13.50 7.74 -11.97
C THR A 91 -14.53 8.86 -11.99
N LEU A 92 -14.21 10.03 -11.43
CA LEU A 92 -15.11 11.19 -11.42
C LEU A 92 -15.40 11.72 -12.83
N ASP A 93 -14.42 11.65 -13.74
CA ASP A 93 -14.57 12.04 -15.14
C ASP A 93 -15.54 11.12 -15.89
N ILE A 94 -15.36 9.80 -15.76
CA ILE A 94 -16.27 8.79 -16.34
C ILE A 94 -17.70 8.94 -15.81
N LEU A 95 -17.84 9.29 -14.53
CA LEU A 95 -19.13 9.55 -13.90
C LEU A 95 -19.75 10.90 -14.27
N GLY A 96 -19.01 11.78 -14.95
CA GLY A 96 -19.46 13.12 -15.34
C GLY A 96 -19.56 14.10 -14.16
N THR A 97 -18.80 13.87 -13.09
CA THR A 97 -18.83 14.66 -11.84
C THR A 97 -17.54 15.40 -11.54
N LEU A 98 -16.56 15.38 -12.46
CA LEU A 98 -15.25 16.02 -12.26
C LEU A 98 -15.31 17.56 -12.15
N ASP A 99 -16.37 18.20 -12.67
CA ASP A 99 -16.53 19.68 -12.69
C ASP A 99 -16.86 20.34 -11.34
N GLN A 100 -16.80 19.60 -10.22
CA GLN A 100 -17.08 20.14 -8.90
C GLN A 100 -15.83 20.75 -8.25
N ASP A 101 -15.75 22.09 -8.24
CA ASP A 101 -14.96 23.05 -7.40
C ASP A 101 -13.48 22.79 -6.98
N ASN A 102 -12.86 21.64 -7.30
CA ASN A 102 -11.54 21.24 -6.78
C ASN A 102 -10.47 21.02 -7.85
N LYS A 103 -10.76 21.28 -9.14
CA LYS A 103 -9.79 21.06 -10.24
C LYS A 103 -8.46 21.77 -10.01
N THR A 104 -8.48 23.04 -9.60
CA THR A 104 -7.26 23.81 -9.37
C THR A 104 -6.39 23.21 -8.27
N ILE A 105 -6.98 22.79 -7.16
CA ILE A 105 -6.23 22.22 -6.04
C ILE A 105 -5.57 20.89 -6.43
N ILE A 106 -6.29 20.07 -7.20
CA ILE A 106 -5.78 18.80 -7.73
C ILE A 106 -4.66 19.04 -8.75
N ILE A 107 -4.81 20.02 -9.65
CA ILE A 107 -3.75 20.43 -10.58
C ILE A 107 -2.51 20.88 -9.79
N ASP A 108 -2.68 21.72 -8.76
CA ASP A 108 -1.59 22.20 -7.91
C ASP A 108 -0.93 21.05 -7.14
N TYR A 109 -1.70 20.03 -6.72
CA TYR A 109 -1.15 18.80 -6.16
C TYR A 109 -0.27 18.06 -7.17
N ILE A 110 -0.78 17.79 -8.38
CA ILE A 110 -0.02 17.08 -9.42
C ILE A 110 1.26 17.86 -9.78
N MET A 111 1.14 19.17 -9.98
CA MET A 111 2.25 20.02 -10.40
C MET A 111 3.31 20.23 -9.31
N ARG A 112 2.98 20.07 -8.02
CA ARG A 112 3.99 20.04 -6.93
C ARG A 112 5.00 18.90 -7.10
N HIS A 113 4.65 17.85 -7.83
CA HIS A 113 5.53 16.73 -8.14
C HIS A 113 6.30 16.90 -9.44
N TYR A 114 5.99 17.91 -10.26
CA TYR A 114 6.64 18.15 -11.55
C TYR A 114 7.97 18.89 -11.40
N ASN A 115 9.05 18.30 -11.89
CA ASN A 115 10.35 18.96 -11.97
C ASN A 115 10.56 19.55 -13.38
N VAL A 116 10.60 20.87 -13.49
CA VAL A 116 10.74 21.57 -14.79
C VAL A 116 12.06 21.23 -15.50
N SER A 117 13.13 20.98 -14.75
CA SER A 117 14.46 20.68 -15.30
C SER A 117 14.51 19.30 -15.95
N SER A 118 14.10 18.24 -15.24
CA SER A 118 14.04 16.89 -15.80
C SER A 118 12.82 16.68 -16.72
N GLY A 119 11.73 17.40 -16.48
CA GLY A 119 10.44 17.21 -17.13
C GLY A 119 9.65 16.02 -16.58
N LEU A 120 9.98 15.54 -15.38
CA LEU A 120 9.39 14.35 -14.77
C LEU A 120 8.56 14.68 -13.54
N PHE A 121 7.57 13.84 -13.27
CA PHE A 121 6.84 13.78 -12.02
C PHE A 121 7.49 12.76 -11.07
N MET A 122 7.71 13.15 -9.82
CA MET A 122 8.24 12.28 -8.78
C MET A 122 7.44 12.45 -7.48
N ASP A 123 6.70 11.41 -7.11
CA ASP A 123 6.08 11.28 -5.79
C ASP A 123 6.80 10.20 -4.95
N LYS A 124 6.31 9.96 -3.73
CA LYS A 124 6.95 8.98 -2.85
C LYS A 124 6.92 7.54 -3.41
N TYR A 125 5.96 7.20 -4.26
CA TYR A 125 5.83 5.87 -4.86
C TYR A 125 6.89 5.67 -5.94
N ALA A 126 7.13 6.68 -6.79
CA ALA A 126 8.25 6.67 -7.75
C ALA A 126 9.61 6.51 -7.04
N TYR A 127 9.82 7.20 -5.91
CA TYR A 127 11.04 7.04 -5.12
C TYR A 127 11.15 5.65 -4.48
N ARG A 128 10.05 5.11 -3.95
CA ARG A 128 10.01 3.74 -3.40
C ARG A 128 10.37 2.69 -4.47
N TYR A 129 9.91 2.87 -5.71
CA TYR A 129 10.30 2.00 -6.82
C TYR A 129 11.82 2.00 -7.04
N LEU A 130 12.44 3.18 -7.09
CA LEU A 130 13.90 3.33 -7.26
C LEU A 130 14.72 2.75 -6.09
N ASP A 131 14.09 2.67 -4.92
CA ASP A 131 14.62 2.08 -3.70
C ASP A 131 14.42 0.56 -3.63
N THR A 132 13.80 -0.08 -4.62
CA THR A 132 13.53 -1.52 -4.55
C THR A 132 14.82 -2.34 -4.40
N ASP A 133 14.82 -3.25 -3.42
CA ASP A 133 15.82 -4.31 -3.28
C ASP A 133 15.14 -5.64 -3.58
N PHE A 134 15.44 -6.25 -4.72
CA PHE A 134 14.83 -7.51 -5.17
C PHE A 134 15.19 -8.72 -4.30
N SER A 135 16.14 -8.59 -3.37
CA SER A 135 16.35 -9.61 -2.32
C SER A 135 15.33 -9.52 -1.18
N GLN A 136 14.43 -8.53 -1.19
CA GLN A 136 13.37 -8.33 -0.21
C GLN A 136 12.04 -8.97 -0.67
N ALA A 137 11.19 -9.31 0.30
CA ALA A 137 9.98 -10.11 0.10
C ALA A 137 8.83 -9.45 -0.69
N TYR A 138 8.86 -8.13 -0.91
CA TYR A 138 7.76 -7.41 -1.57
C TYR A 138 8.25 -6.37 -2.57
N TYR A 139 7.70 -6.44 -3.79
CA TYR A 139 7.95 -5.53 -4.91
C TYR A 139 6.88 -4.43 -4.96
N PRO A 140 7.23 -3.13 -4.91
CA PRO A 140 6.24 -2.07 -4.99
C PRO A 140 5.80 -1.77 -6.44
N LEU A 141 4.51 -2.00 -6.69
CA LEU A 141 3.78 -2.01 -7.98
C LEU A 141 3.46 -0.65 -8.61
N THR A 142 4.34 0.34 -8.48
CA THR A 142 4.11 1.63 -9.14
C THR A 142 5.43 2.23 -9.56
N SER A 143 5.74 2.08 -10.84
CA SER A 143 7.00 2.50 -11.40
C SER A 143 7.11 4.00 -11.63
N VAL A 144 8.33 4.48 -11.92
CA VAL A 144 8.53 5.88 -12.33
C VAL A 144 7.78 6.17 -13.63
N LEU A 145 7.77 5.23 -14.57
CA LEU A 145 7.02 5.34 -15.82
C LEU A 145 5.52 5.52 -15.53
N GLU A 146 4.95 4.63 -14.72
CA GLU A 146 3.52 4.67 -14.41
C GLU A 146 3.13 5.98 -13.71
N VAL A 147 3.92 6.45 -12.73
CA VAL A 147 3.67 7.74 -12.06
C VAL A 147 3.60 8.90 -13.05
N ASN A 148 4.49 8.90 -14.04
CA ASN A 148 4.51 9.93 -15.07
C ASN A 148 3.33 9.80 -16.04
N SER A 149 2.96 8.57 -16.44
CA SER A 149 1.75 8.32 -17.23
C SER A 149 0.47 8.74 -16.48
N TYR A 150 0.35 8.39 -15.20
CA TYR A 150 -0.78 8.78 -14.35
C TYR A 150 -0.94 10.30 -14.27
N ALA A 151 0.16 11.03 -14.06
CA ALA A 151 0.13 12.49 -14.01
C ALA A 151 -0.30 13.11 -15.35
N VAL A 152 0.19 12.60 -16.48
CA VAL A 152 -0.20 13.04 -17.83
C VAL A 152 -1.69 12.81 -18.07
N LEU A 153 -2.16 11.58 -17.84
CA LEU A 153 -3.55 11.19 -18.07
C LEU A 153 -4.52 11.92 -17.15
N ALA A 154 -4.09 12.25 -15.92
CA ALA A 154 -4.84 13.09 -15.00
C ALA A 154 -4.91 14.55 -15.48
N LEU A 155 -3.78 15.14 -15.90
CA LEU A 155 -3.75 16.52 -16.40
C LEU A 155 -4.57 16.69 -17.69
N GLU A 156 -4.66 15.66 -18.52
CA GLU A 156 -5.52 15.64 -19.69
C GLU A 156 -7.00 15.81 -19.33
N ARG A 157 -7.51 14.97 -18.45
CA ARG A 157 -8.91 15.02 -17.96
C ARG A 157 -9.23 16.34 -17.27
N LEU A 158 -8.22 16.94 -16.64
CA LEU A 158 -8.32 18.26 -16.00
C LEU A 158 -8.17 19.43 -16.98
N GLY A 159 -7.87 19.19 -18.26
CA GLY A 159 -7.66 20.23 -19.26
C GLY A 159 -6.37 21.04 -19.07
N ALA A 160 -5.36 20.46 -18.41
CA ALA A 160 -4.17 21.12 -17.90
C ALA A 160 -2.84 20.58 -18.48
N LEU A 161 -2.87 19.77 -19.54
CA LEU A 161 -1.66 19.28 -20.23
C LEU A 161 -0.71 20.40 -20.68
N GLY A 162 -1.24 21.61 -20.96
CA GLY A 162 -0.43 22.76 -21.36
C GLY A 162 0.57 23.26 -20.30
N LEU A 163 0.50 22.75 -19.07
CA LEU A 163 1.41 23.11 -17.97
C LEU A 163 2.75 22.37 -18.02
N ILE A 164 2.87 21.29 -18.81
CA ILE A 164 4.08 20.47 -18.89
C ILE A 164 4.77 20.57 -20.24
N ASN A 165 6.05 20.22 -20.26
CA ASN A 165 6.78 20.03 -21.51
C ASN A 165 6.46 18.65 -22.11
N ILE A 166 5.53 18.63 -23.06
CA ILE A 166 5.06 17.41 -23.76
C ILE A 166 6.22 16.65 -24.42
N ASN A 167 7.16 17.34 -25.07
CA ASN A 167 8.28 16.68 -25.74
C ASN A 167 9.24 16.02 -24.76
N LYS A 168 9.49 16.64 -23.59
CA LYS A 168 10.29 15.98 -22.53
C LYS A 168 9.60 14.72 -22.04
N MET A 169 8.28 14.75 -21.88
CA MET A 169 7.50 13.59 -21.45
C MET A 169 7.53 12.45 -22.47
N ILE A 170 7.29 12.75 -23.76
CA ILE A 170 7.42 11.77 -24.85
C ILE A 170 8.83 11.14 -24.86
N ASN A 171 9.87 11.98 -24.73
CA ASN A 171 11.26 11.49 -24.69
C ASN A 171 11.53 10.60 -23.48
N PHE A 172 10.99 10.94 -22.31
CA PHE A 172 11.11 10.12 -21.11
C PHE A 172 10.43 8.75 -21.30
N LEU A 173 9.17 8.73 -21.75
CA LEU A 173 8.43 7.49 -21.98
C LEU A 173 9.21 6.58 -22.95
N TRP A 174 9.67 7.11 -24.08
CA TRP A 174 10.52 6.36 -25.00
C TRP A 174 11.87 5.93 -24.42
N SER A 175 12.43 6.68 -23.46
CA SER A 175 13.67 6.29 -22.78
C SER A 175 13.48 5.03 -21.92
N CYS A 176 12.25 4.70 -21.53
CA CYS A 176 11.92 3.49 -20.78
C CYS A 176 11.64 2.26 -21.67
N TYR A 177 11.66 2.43 -23.00
CA TYR A 177 11.56 1.31 -23.94
C TYR A 177 12.78 0.41 -23.81
N ASN A 178 12.56 -0.89 -23.60
CA ASN A 178 13.64 -1.86 -23.53
C ASN A 178 13.95 -2.40 -24.95
N PRO A 179 15.12 -2.07 -25.53
CA PRO A 179 15.47 -2.48 -26.88
C PRO A 179 15.72 -3.99 -27.05
N ILE A 180 15.83 -4.75 -25.95
CA ILE A 180 16.06 -6.21 -25.99
C ILE A 180 14.72 -6.96 -26.05
N THR A 181 13.77 -6.58 -25.22
CA THR A 181 12.48 -7.29 -25.08
C THR A 181 11.33 -6.60 -25.82
N SER A 182 11.53 -5.37 -26.28
CA SER A 182 10.54 -4.56 -27.01
C SER A 182 9.30 -4.12 -26.22
N GLY A 183 9.26 -4.36 -24.91
CA GLY A 183 8.27 -3.77 -24.01
C GLY A 183 8.83 -2.54 -23.28
N PHE A 184 8.02 -1.94 -22.42
CA PHE A 184 8.47 -0.86 -21.53
C PHE A 184 8.81 -1.41 -20.13
N ILE A 185 9.87 -0.85 -19.55
CA ILE A 185 10.25 -1.07 -18.16
C ILE A 185 9.83 0.13 -17.31
N GLY A 186 9.98 0.02 -15.98
CA GLY A 186 9.48 1.04 -15.05
C GLY A 186 10.31 2.32 -14.89
N GLN A 187 11.46 2.44 -15.56
CA GLN A 187 12.35 3.61 -15.53
C GLN A 187 13.18 3.73 -16.80
N THR A 188 13.98 4.79 -16.97
CA THR A 188 14.87 4.92 -18.14
C THR A 188 15.77 3.70 -18.29
N TYR A 189 15.76 3.09 -19.47
CA TYR A 189 16.57 1.91 -19.77
C TYR A 189 18.07 2.21 -19.72
N SER A 190 18.81 1.35 -19.03
CA SER A 190 20.26 1.26 -19.09
C SER A 190 20.67 -0.21 -18.98
N SER A 191 21.74 -0.60 -19.67
CA SER A 191 22.34 -1.93 -19.54
C SER A 191 22.86 -2.23 -18.13
N ASP A 192 23.11 -1.18 -17.35
CA ASP A 192 23.76 -1.26 -16.04
C ASP A 192 22.74 -1.37 -14.89
N LEU A 193 21.44 -1.33 -15.18
CA LEU A 193 20.38 -1.56 -14.19
C LEU A 193 20.46 -3.00 -13.66
N ASP A 194 19.97 -3.23 -12.44
CA ASP A 194 19.71 -4.59 -11.95
C ASP A 194 18.80 -5.36 -12.92
N ASP A 195 19.00 -6.67 -13.02
CA ASP A 195 18.34 -7.53 -14.00
C ASP A 195 16.81 -7.40 -13.94
N TYR A 196 16.21 -7.36 -12.75
CA TYR A 196 14.76 -7.27 -12.60
C TYR A 196 14.20 -5.87 -12.88
N PHE A 197 15.01 -4.81 -12.75
CA PHE A 197 14.60 -3.48 -13.23
C PHE A 197 14.55 -3.40 -14.76
N ARG A 198 15.20 -4.33 -15.48
CA ARG A 198 15.16 -4.41 -16.94
C ARG A 198 14.02 -5.28 -17.47
N VAL A 199 13.23 -5.92 -16.61
CA VAL A 199 12.10 -6.76 -17.05
C VAL A 199 10.97 -5.86 -17.55
N SER A 200 10.65 -5.99 -18.83
CA SER A 200 9.49 -5.31 -19.41
C SER A 200 8.22 -5.99 -18.93
N THR A 201 7.21 -5.17 -18.60
CA THR A 201 5.96 -5.64 -18.01
C THR A 201 4.74 -5.07 -18.76
N ALA A 202 3.62 -5.78 -18.73
CA ALA A 202 2.42 -5.46 -19.50
C ALA A 202 1.74 -4.19 -19.01
N ASP A 203 1.71 -3.95 -17.70
CA ASP A 203 1.22 -2.73 -17.06
C ASP A 203 2.05 -1.50 -17.44
N ASN A 204 3.37 -1.56 -17.33
CA ASN A 204 4.24 -0.46 -17.79
C ASN A 204 4.08 -0.20 -19.29
N THR A 205 3.98 -1.27 -20.08
CA THR A 205 3.76 -1.18 -21.54
C THR A 205 2.41 -0.54 -21.86
N TYR A 206 1.34 -0.93 -21.16
CA TYR A 206 0.00 -0.36 -21.34
C TYR A 206 -0.04 1.13 -21.02
N TYR A 207 0.44 1.55 -19.86
CA TYR A 207 0.41 2.97 -19.49
C TYR A 207 1.39 3.83 -20.30
N ALA A 208 2.48 3.26 -20.82
CA ALA A 208 3.33 3.94 -21.79
C ALA A 208 2.59 4.16 -23.12
N ILE A 209 1.94 3.12 -23.65
CA ILE A 209 1.17 3.20 -24.90
C ILE A 209 0.01 4.19 -24.76
N GLU A 210 -0.76 4.11 -23.67
CA GLU A 210 -1.89 5.01 -23.41
C GLU A 210 -1.46 6.48 -23.33
N ALA A 211 -0.38 6.77 -22.60
CA ALA A 211 0.15 8.13 -22.53
C ALA A 211 0.77 8.60 -23.86
N LEU A 212 1.49 7.74 -24.57
CA LEU A 212 2.08 8.08 -25.88
C LEU A 212 1.02 8.32 -26.95
N ASP A 213 -0.04 7.50 -26.99
CA ASP A 213 -1.16 7.67 -27.92
C ASP A 213 -1.87 9.01 -27.73
N LEU A 214 -2.00 9.44 -26.46
CA LEU A 214 -2.51 10.77 -26.12
C LEU A 214 -1.56 11.91 -26.52
N LEU A 215 -0.27 11.77 -26.24
CA LEU A 215 0.71 12.86 -26.39
C LEU A 215 1.20 13.04 -27.84
N MET A 216 1.18 11.96 -28.64
CA MET A 216 1.62 11.96 -30.03
C MET A 216 0.44 12.13 -30.98
N ASN A 217 0.68 12.70 -32.16
CA ASN A 217 -0.39 12.84 -33.16
C ASN A 217 -0.86 11.50 -33.76
N ASN A 218 0.07 10.54 -33.89
CA ASN A 218 -0.17 9.16 -34.37
C ASN A 218 1.12 8.34 -34.26
N TRP A 219 1.00 7.03 -34.51
CA TRP A 219 2.10 6.06 -34.47
C TRP A 219 2.89 5.92 -35.79
N ASN A 220 2.61 6.70 -36.84
CA ASN A 220 3.21 6.47 -38.16
C ASN A 220 4.74 6.62 -38.14
N SER A 221 5.26 7.60 -37.39
CA SER A 221 6.71 7.80 -37.21
C SER A 221 7.38 6.72 -36.33
N TYR A 222 6.59 5.88 -35.67
CA TYR A 222 7.02 4.82 -34.76
C TYR A 222 6.51 3.44 -35.21
N THR A 223 6.32 3.25 -36.52
CA THR A 223 5.74 2.01 -37.08
C THR A 223 6.53 0.77 -36.70
N GLN A 224 7.87 0.86 -36.68
CA GLN A 224 8.73 -0.25 -36.25
C GLN A 224 8.46 -0.60 -34.78
N GLN A 225 8.56 0.39 -33.89
CA GLN A 225 8.34 0.21 -32.45
C GLN A 225 6.93 -0.28 -32.16
N ARG A 226 5.90 0.21 -32.87
CA ARG A 226 4.52 -0.28 -32.76
C ARG A 226 4.44 -1.77 -33.10
N ASN A 227 5.08 -2.23 -34.17
CA ASN A 227 5.07 -3.64 -34.55
C ASN A 227 5.84 -4.51 -33.53
N GLU A 228 6.96 -3.99 -33.02
CA GLU A 228 7.74 -4.64 -31.96
C GLU A 228 6.93 -4.76 -30.66
N LEU A 229 6.21 -3.71 -30.26
CA LEU A 229 5.29 -3.71 -29.11
C LEU A 229 4.14 -4.72 -29.30
N ILE A 230 3.52 -4.75 -30.48
CA ILE A 230 2.47 -5.75 -30.80
C ILE A 230 3.05 -7.17 -30.67
N SER A 231 4.26 -7.41 -31.19
CA SER A 231 4.93 -8.72 -31.07
C SER A 231 5.22 -9.07 -29.61
N TYR A 232 5.72 -8.13 -28.82
CA TYR A 232 5.96 -8.31 -27.38
C TYR A 232 4.66 -8.64 -26.65
N ILE A 233 3.59 -7.87 -26.86
CA ILE A 233 2.29 -8.11 -26.22
C ILE A 233 1.74 -9.51 -26.57
N ASN A 234 1.81 -9.91 -27.85
CA ASN A 234 1.38 -11.25 -28.26
C ASN A 234 2.24 -12.35 -27.62
N SER A 235 3.52 -12.12 -27.39
CA SER A 235 4.41 -13.10 -26.75
C SER A 235 4.11 -13.36 -25.28
N LEU A 236 3.41 -12.44 -24.61
CA LEU A 236 2.93 -12.62 -23.24
C LEU A 236 1.75 -13.61 -23.15
N GLN A 237 1.09 -13.93 -24.27
CA GLN A 237 0.00 -14.90 -24.28
C GLN A 237 0.53 -16.31 -24.10
N ILE A 238 -0.02 -17.03 -23.11
CA ILE A 238 0.37 -18.41 -22.81
C ILE A 238 -0.33 -19.35 -23.79
N THR A 239 0.41 -19.84 -24.79
CA THR A 239 -0.13 -20.73 -25.83
C THR A 239 0.13 -22.22 -25.59
N ASP A 240 0.75 -22.59 -24.46
CA ASP A 240 0.97 -23.99 -24.09
C ASP A 240 -0.32 -24.59 -23.49
N ASN A 241 -0.90 -25.56 -24.21
CA ASN A 241 -2.17 -26.19 -23.85
C ASN A 241 -2.06 -27.28 -22.77
N TYR A 242 -0.84 -27.62 -22.33
CA TYR A 242 -0.62 -28.52 -21.20
C TYR A 242 -0.63 -27.80 -19.84
N ASN A 243 -0.78 -26.48 -19.86
CA ASN A 243 -0.74 -25.64 -18.69
C ASN A 243 -2.15 -25.18 -18.29
N TRP A 244 -2.50 -25.23 -17.01
CA TRP A 244 -3.74 -24.63 -16.49
C TRP A 244 -3.80 -23.11 -16.75
N LYS A 245 -2.64 -22.52 -17.03
CA LYS A 245 -2.40 -21.15 -17.47
C LYS A 245 -2.77 -20.86 -18.94
N TYR A 246 -3.28 -21.83 -19.68
CA TYR A 246 -3.48 -21.70 -21.12
C TYR A 246 -4.44 -20.57 -21.50
N GLY A 247 -4.04 -19.76 -22.48
CA GLY A 247 -4.87 -18.76 -23.16
C GLY A 247 -4.80 -17.35 -22.59
N GLY A 248 -4.51 -17.19 -21.31
CA GLY A 248 -4.32 -15.90 -20.64
C GLY A 248 -2.96 -15.27 -20.93
N PHE A 249 -2.74 -14.07 -20.38
CA PHE A 249 -1.47 -13.33 -20.52
C PHE A 249 -0.70 -13.29 -19.19
N SER A 250 0.61 -13.49 -19.26
CA SER A 250 1.53 -13.12 -18.16
C SER A 250 1.79 -11.61 -18.16
N ASN A 251 2.15 -11.04 -17.01
CA ASN A 251 2.54 -9.63 -16.96
C ASN A 251 3.95 -9.43 -17.53
N ASP A 252 4.81 -10.45 -17.51
CA ASP A 252 6.14 -10.40 -18.11
C ASP A 252 6.57 -11.77 -18.67
N LEU A 253 7.78 -11.83 -19.24
CA LEU A 253 8.35 -13.05 -19.83
C LEU A 253 9.35 -13.75 -18.92
N ASP A 254 9.65 -13.21 -17.74
CA ASP A 254 10.63 -13.76 -16.82
C ASP A 254 9.95 -14.69 -15.79
N PRO A 255 10.09 -16.02 -15.91
CA PRO A 255 9.43 -16.95 -15.02
C PRO A 255 9.96 -16.92 -13.58
N LEU A 256 11.08 -16.23 -13.33
CA LEU A 256 11.68 -16.08 -12.00
C LEU A 256 11.27 -14.78 -11.31
N PHE A 257 10.58 -13.89 -12.02
CA PHE A 257 10.11 -12.62 -11.50
C PHE A 257 8.58 -12.65 -11.34
N ASN A 258 8.09 -12.12 -10.22
CA ASN A 258 6.67 -11.89 -10.03
C ASN A 258 6.41 -10.39 -10.00
N SER A 259 6.16 -9.82 -11.18
CA SER A 259 5.88 -8.40 -11.34
C SER A 259 4.49 -7.98 -10.84
N LEU A 260 3.60 -8.93 -10.49
CA LEU A 260 2.30 -8.68 -9.85
C LEU A 260 2.16 -9.48 -8.54
N PRO A 261 2.77 -9.02 -7.42
CA PRO A 261 2.64 -9.64 -6.11
C PRO A 261 1.19 -9.95 -5.72
N GLY A 262 0.98 -11.12 -5.14
CA GLY A 262 -0.35 -11.58 -4.72
C GLY A 262 -1.24 -12.12 -5.86
N ALA A 263 -0.82 -12.02 -7.12
CA ALA A 263 -1.51 -12.63 -8.25
C ALA A 263 -0.83 -13.96 -8.65
N THR A 264 -1.62 -14.95 -9.07
CA THR A 264 -1.10 -16.14 -9.76
C THR A 264 -1.28 -15.97 -11.26
N GLU A 265 -0.18 -15.90 -11.99
CA GLU A 265 -0.21 -15.72 -13.44
C GLU A 265 -0.64 -17.01 -14.19
N PRO A 266 -1.39 -16.89 -15.30
CA PRO A 266 -1.84 -15.66 -15.95
C PRO A 266 -2.98 -15.03 -15.18
N TYR A 267 -3.00 -13.70 -15.24
CA TYR A 267 -3.92 -12.90 -14.47
C TYR A 267 -4.82 -12.10 -15.41
N LEU A 268 -6.10 -11.98 -15.04
CA LEU A 268 -7.08 -11.24 -15.84
C LEU A 268 -6.67 -9.77 -16.03
N PHE A 269 -5.92 -9.19 -15.08
CA PHE A 269 -5.40 -7.83 -15.17
C PHE A 269 -4.26 -7.70 -16.20
N SER A 270 -3.34 -8.67 -16.25
CA SER A 270 -2.33 -8.72 -17.32
C SER A 270 -2.99 -8.85 -18.68
N SER A 271 -4.04 -9.68 -18.77
CA SER A 271 -4.84 -9.81 -19.99
C SER A 271 -5.52 -8.49 -20.37
N TYR A 272 -6.00 -7.72 -19.39
CA TYR A 272 -6.52 -6.37 -19.61
C TYR A 272 -5.47 -5.44 -20.20
N TYR A 273 -4.30 -5.33 -19.58
CA TYR A 273 -3.22 -4.46 -20.07
C TYR A 273 -2.78 -4.83 -21.49
N SER A 274 -2.61 -6.13 -21.78
CA SER A 274 -2.25 -6.63 -23.09
C SER A 274 -3.32 -6.32 -24.15
N ILE A 275 -4.58 -6.69 -23.90
CA ILE A 275 -5.65 -6.56 -24.90
C ILE A 275 -6.02 -5.09 -25.12
N LYS A 276 -6.05 -4.26 -24.06
CA LYS A 276 -6.32 -2.83 -24.21
C LYS A 276 -5.18 -2.09 -24.93
N SER A 277 -3.94 -2.53 -24.77
CA SER A 277 -2.83 -2.00 -25.59
C SER A 277 -3.03 -2.34 -27.08
N LEU A 278 -3.46 -3.57 -27.39
CA LEU A 278 -3.77 -3.95 -28.78
C LEU A 278 -5.00 -3.24 -29.33
N ASP A 279 -5.99 -2.94 -28.49
CA ASP A 279 -7.19 -2.15 -28.83
C ASP A 279 -6.82 -0.75 -29.31
N ILE A 280 -5.92 -0.05 -28.59
CA ILE A 280 -5.36 1.25 -29.00
C ILE A 280 -4.74 1.16 -30.40
N PHE A 281 -4.04 0.06 -30.70
CA PHE A 281 -3.47 -0.16 -32.03
C PHE A 281 -4.46 -0.67 -33.09
N GLY A 282 -5.70 -1.01 -32.73
CA GLY A 282 -6.65 -1.68 -33.62
C GLY A 282 -6.20 -3.09 -34.03
N MET A 283 -5.48 -3.79 -33.15
CA MET A 283 -4.77 -5.04 -33.43
C MET A 283 -5.17 -6.21 -32.53
N ILE A 284 -6.35 -6.16 -31.90
CA ILE A 284 -6.87 -7.27 -31.07
C ILE A 284 -6.85 -8.62 -31.83
N GLY A 285 -7.10 -8.59 -33.14
CA GLY A 285 -7.09 -9.79 -33.99
C GLY A 285 -5.74 -10.50 -34.13
N THR A 286 -4.65 -9.98 -33.57
CA THR A 286 -3.34 -10.65 -33.58
C THR A 286 -3.19 -11.72 -32.50
N ILE A 287 -4.05 -11.71 -31.47
CA ILE A 287 -4.00 -12.71 -30.40
C ILE A 287 -4.55 -14.06 -30.87
N ASN A 288 -4.19 -15.13 -30.18
CA ASN A 288 -4.92 -16.39 -30.32
C ASN A 288 -6.26 -16.30 -29.58
N ILE A 289 -7.29 -15.86 -30.30
CA ILE A 289 -8.60 -15.53 -29.74
C ILE A 289 -9.30 -16.74 -29.12
N ASN A 290 -9.21 -17.89 -29.78
CA ASN A 290 -9.87 -19.12 -29.32
C ASN A 290 -9.29 -19.58 -27.99
N THR A 291 -7.96 -19.47 -27.82
CA THR A 291 -7.32 -19.84 -26.56
C THR A 291 -7.64 -18.84 -25.46
N PHE A 292 -7.71 -17.55 -25.78
CA PHE A 292 -8.15 -16.55 -24.82
C PHE A 292 -9.59 -16.77 -24.36
N HIS A 293 -10.50 -17.18 -25.25
CA HIS A 293 -11.87 -17.55 -24.89
C HIS A 293 -11.92 -18.80 -23.99
N LEU A 294 -11.04 -19.79 -24.21
CA LEU A 294 -10.90 -20.92 -23.28
C LEU A 294 -10.44 -20.46 -21.89
N PHE A 295 -9.50 -19.50 -21.84
CA PHE A 295 -9.09 -18.89 -20.57
C PHE A 295 -10.27 -18.22 -19.87
N LEU A 296 -10.99 -17.32 -20.54
CA LEU A 296 -12.19 -16.66 -19.96
C LEU A 296 -13.22 -17.68 -19.47
N GLY A 297 -13.52 -18.72 -20.25
CA GLY A 297 -14.42 -19.79 -19.84
C GLY A 297 -13.93 -20.58 -18.62
N SER A 298 -12.62 -20.71 -18.42
CA SER A 298 -12.04 -21.41 -17.26
C SER A 298 -12.13 -20.61 -15.95
N ILE A 299 -12.23 -19.29 -16.04
CA ILE A 299 -12.30 -18.38 -14.88
C ILE A 299 -13.71 -17.82 -14.67
N TYR A 300 -14.65 -18.04 -15.58
CA TYR A 300 -16.05 -17.70 -15.41
C TYR A 300 -16.76 -18.75 -14.54
N ASN A 301 -17.51 -18.29 -13.54
CA ASN A 301 -18.37 -19.13 -12.70
C ASN A 301 -19.83 -18.98 -13.17
N PRO A 302 -20.35 -19.89 -14.00
CA PRO A 302 -21.69 -19.76 -14.57
C PRO A 302 -22.81 -20.01 -13.55
N ASN A 303 -22.52 -20.55 -12.37
CA ASN A 303 -23.53 -20.80 -11.34
C ASN A 303 -23.78 -19.57 -10.46
N GLU A 304 -22.80 -18.68 -10.38
CA GLU A 304 -22.80 -17.51 -9.48
C GLU A 304 -22.58 -16.19 -10.26
N ASP A 305 -22.51 -16.27 -11.59
CA ASP A 305 -22.41 -15.16 -12.54
C ASP A 305 -21.29 -14.16 -12.24
N PHE A 306 -20.09 -14.66 -11.99
CA PHE A 306 -18.90 -13.83 -11.77
C PHE A 306 -17.63 -14.43 -12.39
N PHE A 307 -16.61 -13.60 -12.55
CA PHE A 307 -15.27 -14.02 -12.94
C PHE A 307 -14.35 -14.15 -11.72
N TYR A 308 -13.57 -15.22 -11.67
CA TYR A 308 -12.32 -15.25 -10.93
C TYR A 308 -11.26 -14.47 -11.72
N THR A 309 -10.22 -13.97 -11.05
CA THR A 309 -9.12 -13.28 -11.73
C THR A 309 -8.10 -14.24 -12.37
N SER A 310 -8.10 -15.49 -11.94
CA SER A 310 -7.26 -16.57 -12.44
C SER A 310 -7.89 -17.93 -12.09
N PRO A 311 -7.49 -19.04 -12.75
CA PRO A 311 -8.09 -20.35 -12.55
C PRO A 311 -7.96 -20.92 -11.12
N ASN A 312 -7.05 -20.39 -10.29
CA ASN A 312 -6.77 -20.89 -8.94
C ASN A 312 -7.63 -20.25 -7.83
N LYS A 313 -8.69 -19.52 -8.19
CA LYS A 313 -9.59 -18.71 -7.33
C LYS A 313 -8.88 -17.53 -6.66
N ASN A 314 -9.58 -16.38 -6.58
CA ASN A 314 -9.00 -15.14 -6.06
C ASN A 314 -9.98 -14.30 -5.23
N LYS A 315 -9.40 -13.39 -4.45
CA LYS A 315 -9.95 -12.38 -3.53
C LYS A 315 -10.41 -11.07 -4.21
N SER A 316 -10.67 -11.07 -5.53
CA SER A 316 -11.09 -9.86 -6.26
C SER A 316 -12.20 -10.11 -7.30
N ASN A 317 -13.18 -10.97 -6.98
CA ASN A 317 -14.21 -11.42 -7.94
C ASN A 317 -15.11 -10.30 -8.49
N ILE A 318 -15.37 -9.24 -7.73
CA ILE A 318 -16.17 -8.09 -8.20
C ILE A 318 -15.40 -7.35 -9.30
N VAL A 319 -14.13 -7.01 -9.04
CA VAL A 319 -13.25 -6.36 -10.01
C VAL A 319 -13.01 -7.24 -11.23
N ALA A 320 -12.75 -8.54 -11.02
CA ALA A 320 -12.58 -9.49 -12.11
C ALA A 320 -13.83 -9.58 -12.99
N SER A 321 -15.03 -9.50 -12.40
CA SER A 321 -16.29 -9.55 -13.15
C SER A 321 -16.45 -8.35 -14.07
N ALA A 322 -16.12 -7.16 -13.60
CA ALA A 322 -16.15 -5.96 -14.42
C ALA A 322 -15.13 -6.03 -15.57
N ILE A 323 -13.88 -6.41 -15.27
CA ILE A 323 -12.83 -6.57 -16.29
C ILE A 323 -13.17 -7.70 -17.29
N GLY A 324 -13.67 -8.83 -16.79
CA GLY A 324 -14.06 -10.00 -17.57
C GLY A 324 -15.19 -9.67 -18.53
N LEU A 325 -16.18 -8.87 -18.10
CA LEU A 325 -17.24 -8.33 -18.94
C LEU A 325 -16.69 -7.44 -20.06
N ASP A 326 -15.81 -6.49 -19.74
CA ASP A 326 -15.18 -5.60 -20.74
C ASP A 326 -14.41 -6.41 -21.78
N LEU A 327 -13.52 -7.32 -21.34
CA LEU A 327 -12.73 -8.16 -22.23
C LEU A 327 -13.60 -9.13 -23.04
N SER A 328 -14.68 -9.65 -22.47
CA SER A 328 -15.60 -10.53 -23.18
C SER A 328 -16.28 -9.81 -24.34
N LYS A 329 -16.77 -8.59 -24.11
CA LYS A 329 -17.37 -7.76 -25.17
C LYS A 329 -16.35 -7.35 -26.22
N LEU A 330 -15.16 -6.96 -25.79
CA LEU A 330 -14.09 -6.49 -26.69
C LEU A 330 -13.57 -7.62 -27.60
N THR A 331 -13.57 -8.86 -27.10
CA THR A 331 -13.03 -10.03 -27.82
C THR A 331 -14.09 -10.96 -28.40
N GLY A 332 -15.38 -10.67 -28.19
CA GLY A 332 -16.49 -11.48 -28.68
C GLY A 332 -16.66 -12.83 -27.97
N PHE A 333 -16.23 -12.94 -26.70
CA PHE A 333 -16.55 -14.10 -25.86
C PHE A 333 -18.05 -14.10 -25.53
N VAL A 334 -18.71 -15.24 -25.72
CA VAL A 334 -20.14 -15.39 -25.44
C VAL A 334 -20.33 -15.77 -23.98
N LEU A 335 -20.91 -14.85 -23.20
CA LEU A 335 -21.33 -15.10 -21.82
C LEU A 335 -22.62 -15.91 -21.78
N ASP A 336 -22.77 -16.76 -20.77
CA ASP A 336 -24.01 -17.50 -20.52
C ASP A 336 -25.17 -16.53 -20.19
N ASP A 337 -24.91 -15.53 -19.33
CA ASP A 337 -25.84 -14.44 -19.04
C ASP A 337 -25.11 -13.12 -18.74
N GLU A 338 -24.98 -12.26 -19.75
CA GLU A 338 -24.41 -10.91 -19.59
C GLU A 338 -25.20 -10.05 -18.58
N THR A 339 -26.51 -10.25 -18.48
CA THR A 339 -27.37 -9.45 -17.59
C THR A 339 -27.11 -9.82 -16.14
N GLN A 340 -26.98 -11.10 -15.83
CA GLN A 340 -26.70 -11.54 -14.46
C GLN A 340 -25.29 -11.16 -14.02
N LEU A 341 -24.29 -11.31 -14.88
CA LEU A 341 -22.94 -10.82 -14.58
C LEU A 341 -22.92 -9.31 -14.30
N THR A 342 -23.68 -8.55 -15.09
CA THR A 342 -23.82 -7.11 -14.89
C THR A 342 -24.53 -6.79 -13.56
N ASN A 343 -25.61 -7.51 -13.25
CA ASN A 343 -26.32 -7.39 -11.97
C ASN A 343 -25.43 -7.77 -10.77
N PHE A 344 -24.61 -8.81 -10.90
CA PHE A 344 -23.64 -9.21 -9.88
C PHE A 344 -22.74 -8.02 -9.52
N ILE A 345 -22.17 -7.32 -10.50
CA ILE A 345 -21.34 -6.14 -10.24
C ILE A 345 -22.13 -5.05 -9.50
N TYR A 346 -23.33 -4.70 -9.95
CA TYR A 346 -24.08 -3.59 -9.36
C TYR A 346 -24.65 -3.86 -7.97
N THR A 347 -25.03 -5.11 -7.69
CA THR A 347 -25.67 -5.50 -6.43
C THR A 347 -24.67 -5.76 -5.30
N HIS A 348 -23.38 -5.92 -5.61
CA HIS A 348 -22.31 -6.08 -4.63
C HIS A 348 -21.61 -4.76 -4.29
N ARG A 349 -22.34 -3.63 -4.31
CA ARG A 349 -21.89 -2.41 -3.65
C ARG A 349 -22.02 -2.56 -2.13
N ASN A 350 -21.05 -2.07 -1.38
CA ASN A 350 -21.01 -2.11 0.07
C ASN A 350 -21.95 -1.05 0.69
N SER A 351 -21.97 -0.97 2.02
CA SER A 351 -22.85 -0.06 2.77
C SER A 351 -22.58 1.43 2.50
N LEU A 352 -21.38 1.79 2.04
CA LEU A 352 -21.04 3.15 1.63
C LEU A 352 -21.62 3.47 0.24
N GLY A 353 -21.95 2.46 -0.57
CA GLY A 353 -22.42 2.61 -1.94
C GLY A 353 -21.29 2.58 -2.99
N ILE A 354 -20.10 2.14 -2.60
CA ILE A 354 -18.96 1.84 -3.46
C ILE A 354 -18.71 0.33 -3.47
N TRP A 355 -17.58 -0.17 -4.00
CA TRP A 355 -17.27 -1.60 -4.03
C TRP A 355 -16.11 -1.97 -3.12
N ASP A 356 -16.24 -3.14 -2.49
CA ASP A 356 -15.12 -3.89 -1.95
C ASP A 356 -14.41 -4.64 -3.09
N GLY A 357 -13.16 -5.07 -2.86
CA GLY A 357 -12.42 -5.86 -3.84
C GLY A 357 -13.11 -7.20 -4.15
N SER A 358 -13.74 -7.84 -3.17
CA SER A 358 -14.50 -9.09 -3.37
C SER A 358 -15.65 -9.30 -2.39
N THR A 359 -16.44 -10.32 -2.68
CA THR A 359 -17.52 -10.79 -1.79
C THR A 359 -17.01 -11.50 -0.53
N ALA A 360 -15.72 -11.85 -0.45
CA ALA A 360 -15.12 -12.53 0.70
C ALA A 360 -14.21 -11.62 1.54
N VAL A 361 -13.60 -10.61 0.90
CA VAL A 361 -12.69 -9.64 1.52
C VAL A 361 -13.32 -8.26 1.39
N GLN A 362 -13.77 -7.71 2.52
CA GLN A 362 -14.47 -6.43 2.62
C GLN A 362 -13.47 -5.27 2.81
N ILE A 363 -12.51 -5.18 1.88
CA ILE A 363 -11.60 -4.04 1.80
C ILE A 363 -11.93 -3.27 0.54
N HIS A 364 -12.22 -1.97 0.68
CA HIS A 364 -12.52 -1.06 -0.42
C HIS A 364 -11.32 -0.15 -0.72
N GLU A 365 -10.53 -0.54 -1.71
CA GLU A 365 -9.43 0.29 -2.20
C GLU A 365 -9.88 1.16 -3.38
N LEU A 366 -9.25 2.32 -3.55
CA LEU A 366 -9.58 3.23 -4.67
C LEU A 366 -9.35 2.55 -6.03
N ILE A 367 -8.34 1.69 -6.12
CA ILE A 367 -8.00 0.97 -7.35
C ILE A 367 -9.10 0.01 -7.81
N ASP A 368 -9.85 -0.60 -6.88
CA ASP A 368 -10.95 -1.52 -7.22
C ASP A 368 -12.12 -0.74 -7.83
N ASN A 369 -12.49 0.36 -7.19
CA ASN A 369 -13.53 1.27 -7.65
C ASN A 369 -13.19 1.87 -9.02
N PHE A 370 -11.96 2.32 -9.20
CA PHE A 370 -11.45 2.81 -10.48
C PHE A 370 -11.54 1.74 -11.58
N GLN A 371 -11.11 0.51 -11.31
CA GLN A 371 -11.12 -0.55 -12.31
C GLN A 371 -12.54 -0.99 -12.68
N ILE A 372 -13.45 -1.08 -11.71
CA ILE A 372 -14.86 -1.40 -11.95
C ILE A 372 -15.49 -0.32 -12.83
N ILE A 373 -15.38 0.96 -12.45
CA ILE A 373 -15.97 2.07 -13.22
C ILE A 373 -15.36 2.15 -14.62
N ARG A 374 -14.03 2.02 -14.75
CA ARG A 374 -13.35 1.99 -16.05
C ARG A 374 -13.85 0.85 -16.94
N ALA A 375 -14.00 -0.36 -16.40
CA ALA A 375 -14.45 -1.51 -17.17
C ALA A 375 -15.96 -1.45 -17.50
N LEU A 376 -16.80 -0.92 -16.61
CA LEU A 376 -18.20 -0.63 -16.90
C LEU A 376 -18.33 0.43 -18.02
N ASN A 377 -17.44 1.41 -18.06
CA ASN A 377 -17.40 2.37 -19.16
C ASN A 377 -16.96 1.71 -20.49
N GLY A 378 -15.86 0.94 -20.47
CA GLY A 378 -15.35 0.21 -21.64
C GLY A 378 -16.35 -0.77 -22.24
N SER A 379 -17.11 -1.46 -21.37
CA SER A 379 -18.19 -2.38 -21.76
C SER A 379 -19.49 -1.67 -22.14
N GLY A 380 -19.58 -0.34 -22.06
CA GLY A 380 -20.79 0.43 -22.35
C GLY A 380 -21.94 0.17 -21.36
N LYS A 381 -21.62 -0.25 -20.14
CA LYS A 381 -22.60 -0.52 -19.06
C LYS A 381 -22.71 0.61 -18.05
N ILE A 382 -21.79 1.57 -18.04
CA ILE A 382 -21.78 2.68 -17.08
C ILE A 382 -23.14 3.41 -16.96
N GLY A 383 -23.88 3.55 -18.07
CA GLY A 383 -25.21 4.17 -18.10
C GLY A 383 -26.33 3.42 -17.37
N MET A 384 -26.05 2.23 -16.80
CA MET A 384 -26.97 1.51 -15.92
C MET A 384 -26.94 2.02 -14.48
N LEU A 385 -25.92 2.78 -14.08
CA LEU A 385 -25.91 3.46 -12.78
C LEU A 385 -26.98 4.56 -12.78
N SER A 386 -27.80 4.60 -11.73
CA SER A 386 -28.76 5.69 -11.56
C SER A 386 -28.03 6.99 -11.20
N PRO A 387 -28.64 8.17 -11.43
CA PRO A 387 -28.07 9.44 -10.98
C PRO A 387 -27.79 9.48 -9.48
N PHE A 388 -28.58 8.77 -8.68
CA PHE A 388 -28.35 8.61 -7.24
C PHE A 388 -27.07 7.82 -6.98
N ASP A 389 -26.86 6.70 -7.68
CA ASP A 389 -25.65 5.89 -7.54
C ASP A 389 -24.40 6.68 -7.94
N ILE A 390 -24.47 7.41 -9.05
CA ILE A 390 -23.39 8.27 -9.53
C ILE A 390 -23.02 9.31 -8.46
N THR A 391 -24.02 9.99 -7.89
CA THR A 391 -23.81 11.00 -6.85
C THR A 391 -23.22 10.39 -5.59
N GLN A 392 -23.72 9.22 -5.18
CA GLN A 392 -23.24 8.52 -4.00
C GLN A 392 -21.78 8.07 -4.16
N ILE A 393 -21.44 7.40 -5.27
CA ILE A 393 -20.07 6.95 -5.55
C ILE A 393 -19.13 8.16 -5.58
N ALA A 394 -19.47 9.22 -6.32
CA ALA A 394 -18.64 10.41 -6.40
C ALA A 394 -18.44 11.07 -5.02
N GLY A 395 -19.50 11.20 -4.22
CA GLY A 395 -19.43 11.74 -2.86
C GLY A 395 -18.50 10.93 -1.96
N ILE A 396 -18.66 9.60 -1.93
CA ILE A 396 -17.79 8.73 -1.12
C ILE A 396 -16.33 8.83 -1.57
N LEU A 397 -16.05 8.85 -2.87
CA LEU A 397 -14.67 8.97 -3.35
C LEU A 397 -14.03 10.29 -2.92
N VAL A 398 -14.77 11.39 -2.93
CA VAL A 398 -14.28 12.70 -2.46
C VAL A 398 -14.08 12.68 -0.95
N ASP A 399 -15.08 12.23 -0.20
CA ASP A 399 -15.12 12.30 1.27
C ASP A 399 -14.12 11.33 1.93
N TYR A 400 -13.93 10.14 1.36
CA TYR A 400 -13.14 9.07 1.97
C TYR A 400 -11.72 8.93 1.38
N TYR A 401 -11.40 9.57 0.24
CA TYR A 401 -10.07 9.44 -0.39
C TYR A 401 -9.40 10.77 -0.78
N SER A 402 -10.14 11.83 -1.11
CA SER A 402 -9.55 13.05 -1.73
C SER A 402 -8.99 14.09 -0.75
N HIS A 403 -9.65 14.25 0.41
CA HIS A 403 -9.23 15.20 1.46
C HIS A 403 -8.95 16.64 0.99
N GLY A 404 -9.56 17.07 -0.12
CA GLY A 404 -9.36 18.40 -0.69
C GLY A 404 -7.93 18.69 -1.17
N GLN A 405 -7.13 17.68 -1.53
CA GLN A 405 -5.83 17.87 -2.19
C GLN A 405 -5.67 16.96 -3.41
N GLY A 406 -5.35 15.70 -3.16
CA GLY A 406 -5.22 14.61 -4.11
C GLY A 406 -5.76 13.34 -3.45
N PHE A 407 -5.88 12.24 -4.18
CA PHE A 407 -6.51 11.04 -3.65
C PHE A 407 -5.48 10.13 -2.98
N SER A 408 -5.89 9.43 -1.91
CA SER A 408 -5.16 8.31 -1.29
C SER A 408 -5.60 6.97 -1.89
N LEU A 409 -4.76 5.93 -1.78
CA LEU A 409 -5.11 4.57 -2.24
C LEU A 409 -6.12 3.89 -1.31
N ILE A 410 -6.09 4.27 -0.03
CA ILE A 410 -6.87 3.68 1.06
C ILE A 410 -7.83 4.72 1.62
N SER A 411 -9.00 4.23 2.00
CA SER A 411 -10.09 4.99 2.58
C SER A 411 -9.80 5.43 4.03
N ILE A 412 -10.36 6.57 4.44
CA ILE A 412 -10.19 7.11 5.80
C ILE A 412 -10.69 6.21 6.93
N ASP A 413 -11.59 5.29 6.62
CA ASP A 413 -12.26 4.45 7.60
C ASP A 413 -11.42 3.25 8.06
N TYR A 414 -10.16 3.17 7.63
CA TYR A 414 -9.16 2.25 8.18
C TYR A 414 -8.24 3.00 9.16
N PRO A 415 -8.59 3.15 10.45
CA PRO A 415 -7.73 3.84 11.40
C PRO A 415 -6.43 3.09 11.63
N THR A 416 -5.32 3.84 11.72
CA THR A 416 -4.04 3.28 12.16
C THR A 416 -4.00 3.11 13.68
N ILE A 417 -3.26 2.11 14.17
CA ILE A 417 -2.99 1.96 15.61
C ILE A 417 -2.27 3.20 16.16
N THR A 418 -1.39 3.82 15.35
CA THR A 418 -0.76 5.10 15.68
C THR A 418 -1.78 6.22 15.89
N LEU A 419 -2.82 6.32 15.06
CA LEU A 419 -3.87 7.33 15.22
C LEU A 419 -4.64 7.11 16.52
N LEU A 420 -5.09 5.87 16.76
CA LEU A 420 -5.80 5.51 17.98
C LEU A 420 -4.96 5.84 19.22
N HIS A 421 -3.68 5.44 19.23
CA HIS A 421 -2.75 5.74 20.31
C HIS A 421 -2.57 7.23 20.56
N LYS A 422 -2.44 8.03 19.49
CA LYS A 422 -2.34 9.50 19.60
C LYS A 422 -3.61 10.12 20.16
N ILE A 423 -4.78 9.69 19.72
CA ILE A 423 -6.07 10.19 20.23
C ILE A 423 -6.17 9.86 21.72
N ILE A 424 -6.01 8.59 22.09
CA ILE A 424 -6.13 8.13 23.48
C ILE A 424 -5.11 8.83 24.37
N SER A 425 -3.84 8.88 23.96
CA SER A 425 -2.78 9.54 24.74
C SER A 425 -3.03 11.04 24.89
N SER A 426 -3.61 11.69 23.87
CA SER A 426 -3.95 13.12 23.96
C SER A 426 -5.11 13.36 24.92
N PHE A 427 -6.17 12.57 24.86
CA PHE A 427 -7.28 12.69 25.81
C PHE A 427 -6.86 12.34 27.24
N ASP A 428 -6.05 11.29 27.42
CA ASP A 428 -5.47 10.87 28.71
C ASP A 428 -4.60 11.97 29.34
N LEU A 429 -3.72 12.59 28.55
CA LEU A 429 -2.85 13.69 29.02
C LEU A 429 -3.64 14.87 29.60
N TYR A 430 -4.85 15.13 29.09
CA TYR A 430 -5.72 16.22 29.55
C TYR A 430 -6.82 15.75 30.51
N GLY A 431 -6.81 14.48 30.93
CA GLY A 431 -7.78 13.93 31.89
C GLY A 431 -9.18 13.69 31.32
N ASN A 432 -9.30 13.65 29.99
CA ASN A 432 -10.57 13.52 29.27
C ASN A 432 -10.75 12.13 28.62
N VAL A 433 -9.92 11.14 28.96
CA VAL A 433 -9.97 9.82 28.32
C VAL A 433 -11.36 9.17 28.40
N SER A 434 -12.14 9.45 29.45
CA SER A 434 -13.52 8.96 29.61
C SER A 434 -14.52 9.44 28.55
N ASP A 435 -14.17 10.46 27.76
CA ASP A 435 -15.03 10.99 26.69
C ASP A 435 -14.98 10.11 25.44
N LEU A 436 -13.97 9.23 25.34
CA LEU A 436 -13.80 8.30 24.23
C LEU A 436 -14.67 7.04 24.41
N ASP A 437 -15.17 6.50 23.30
CA ASP A 437 -15.82 5.19 23.31
C ASP A 437 -14.79 4.06 23.46
N PHE A 438 -14.61 3.59 24.71
CA PHE A 438 -13.66 2.52 25.03
C PHE A 438 -14.02 1.18 24.42
N GLN A 439 -15.31 0.88 24.22
CA GLN A 439 -15.69 -0.42 23.67
C GLN A 439 -15.36 -0.48 22.18
N GLU A 440 -15.65 0.61 21.48
CA GLU A 440 -15.32 0.71 20.07
C GLU A 440 -13.81 0.74 19.83
N ILE A 441 -13.06 1.54 20.60
CA ILE A 441 -11.59 1.54 20.53
C ILE A 441 -11.02 0.15 20.83
N TYR A 442 -11.57 -0.53 21.84
CA TYR A 442 -11.14 -1.89 22.17
C TYR A 442 -11.42 -2.87 21.03
N ARG A 443 -12.59 -2.79 20.39
CA ARG A 443 -12.93 -3.58 19.19
C ARG A 443 -11.94 -3.34 18.05
N LEU A 444 -11.64 -2.08 17.73
CA LEU A 444 -10.71 -1.71 16.65
C LEU A 444 -9.29 -2.23 16.92
N ILE A 445 -8.80 -2.11 18.17
CA ILE A 445 -7.47 -2.65 18.54
C ILE A 445 -7.47 -4.19 18.49
N LEU A 446 -8.56 -4.84 18.92
CA LEU A 446 -8.69 -6.29 18.87
C LEU A 446 -8.68 -6.85 17.45
N GLU A 447 -9.36 -6.17 16.51
CA GLU A 447 -9.36 -6.57 15.10
C GLU A 447 -7.97 -6.54 14.47
N ALA A 448 -7.09 -5.66 14.94
CA ALA A 448 -5.72 -5.58 14.49
C ALA A 448 -4.81 -6.66 15.10
N TYR A 449 -5.26 -7.40 16.13
CA TYR A 449 -4.40 -8.38 16.81
C TYR A 449 -4.29 -9.69 16.02
N VAL A 450 -3.05 -10.15 15.85
CA VAL A 450 -2.71 -11.43 15.22
C VAL A 450 -2.29 -12.41 16.31
N TYR A 451 -2.96 -13.55 16.38
CA TYR A 451 -2.69 -14.61 17.34
C TYR A 451 -2.44 -15.94 16.62
N GLU A 452 -1.20 -16.45 16.71
CA GLU A 452 -0.80 -17.76 16.16
C GLU A 452 -1.23 -18.00 14.70
N ASP A 453 -1.23 -16.95 13.88
CA ASP A 453 -1.67 -17.01 12.49
C ASP A 453 -0.54 -17.46 11.53
N ILE A 454 -0.68 -17.22 10.23
CA ILE A 454 0.22 -17.62 9.12
C ILE A 454 1.71 -17.45 9.43
N ILE A 455 2.08 -16.40 10.17
CA ILE A 455 3.49 -16.11 10.48
C ILE A 455 3.98 -16.73 11.80
N GLN A 456 3.11 -17.33 12.63
CA GLN A 456 3.42 -17.93 13.94
C GLN A 456 3.97 -16.95 15.00
N TYR A 457 3.86 -15.63 14.79
CA TYR A 457 4.22 -14.59 15.77
C TYR A 457 3.00 -13.77 16.13
N ASN A 458 2.88 -13.47 17.42
CA ASN A 458 1.85 -12.59 17.94
C ASN A 458 2.25 -11.12 17.79
N GLY A 459 1.27 -10.28 17.48
CA GLY A 459 1.50 -8.85 17.29
C GLY A 459 0.27 -8.13 16.79
N PHE A 460 0.43 -6.88 16.38
CA PHE A 460 -0.66 -6.07 15.85
C PHE A 460 -0.36 -5.59 14.44
N TYR A 461 -1.37 -5.65 13.57
CA TYR A 461 -1.40 -4.86 12.36
C TYR A 461 -1.35 -3.37 12.69
N SER A 462 -0.75 -2.58 11.82
CA SER A 462 -0.61 -1.13 11.95
C SER A 462 -1.91 -0.38 11.65
N TYR A 463 -2.93 -1.07 11.14
CA TYR A 463 -4.26 -0.57 10.78
C TYR A 463 -5.36 -1.51 11.31
N SER A 464 -6.61 -1.05 11.30
CA SER A 464 -7.80 -1.75 11.83
C SER A 464 -9.03 -1.51 10.96
N ASN A 465 -10.20 -2.03 11.37
CA ASN A 465 -11.49 -1.92 10.66
C ASN A 465 -11.52 -2.63 9.29
N PHE A 466 -10.71 -3.68 9.10
CA PHE A 466 -10.66 -4.49 7.87
C PHE A 466 -11.45 -5.81 7.97
N GLY A 467 -12.21 -6.01 9.07
CA GLY A 467 -13.01 -7.20 9.31
C GLY A 467 -12.22 -8.41 9.79
N LEU A 468 -12.89 -9.57 9.87
CA LEU A 468 -12.36 -10.81 10.46
C LEU A 468 -11.43 -11.61 9.54
N LEU A 469 -11.44 -11.33 8.23
CA LEU A 469 -10.63 -12.04 7.24
C LEU A 469 -9.54 -11.11 6.72
N TRP A 470 -8.40 -11.11 7.41
CA TRP A 470 -7.28 -10.30 6.99
C TRP A 470 -6.82 -10.64 5.58
N THR A 471 -6.59 -9.60 4.78
CA THR A 471 -6.00 -9.68 3.45
C THR A 471 -5.13 -8.43 3.25
N PRO A 472 -3.91 -8.57 2.72
CA PRO A 472 -3.06 -7.42 2.39
C PRO A 472 -3.75 -6.47 1.41
N PHE A 473 -3.45 -5.18 1.52
CA PHE A 473 -3.87 -4.20 0.51
C PHE A 473 -3.20 -4.51 -0.83
N ARG A 474 -3.99 -4.59 -1.90
CA ARG A 474 -3.50 -4.83 -3.27
C ARG A 474 -2.72 -3.63 -3.81
N SER A 475 -3.00 -2.43 -3.29
CA SER A 475 -2.35 -1.20 -3.73
C SER A 475 -0.98 -0.92 -3.08
N PHE A 476 -0.58 -1.72 -2.08
CA PHE A 476 0.68 -1.56 -1.36
C PHE A 476 0.92 -0.10 -0.90
N PRO A 477 0.06 0.49 -0.05
CA PRO A 477 0.23 1.84 0.49
C PRO A 477 1.63 2.09 1.08
N ILE A 478 2.17 3.29 0.90
CA ILE A 478 3.55 3.57 1.32
C ILE A 478 3.73 3.52 2.85
N GLU A 479 2.65 3.80 3.59
CA GLU A 479 2.60 3.79 5.04
C GLU A 479 2.89 2.42 5.66
N PHE A 480 2.60 1.33 4.94
CA PHE A 480 2.70 -0.04 5.46
C PHE A 480 3.64 -0.95 4.66
N TYR A 481 4.12 -0.51 3.51
CA TYR A 481 4.97 -1.31 2.63
C TYR A 481 6.26 -0.55 2.31
N SER A 482 7.16 -0.59 3.29
CA SER A 482 8.46 0.11 3.25
C SER A 482 9.65 -0.85 3.26
N SER A 483 9.67 -1.87 2.40
CA SER A 483 10.89 -2.63 2.09
C SER A 483 11.82 -1.84 1.14
N GLY A 484 13.05 -2.31 0.96
CA GLY A 484 14.01 -1.77 -0.03
C GLY A 484 15.18 -1.00 0.55
N TYR A 485 16.10 -0.60 -0.33
CA TYR A 485 17.11 0.41 -0.07
C TYR A 485 16.44 1.71 0.42
N LYS A 486 17.11 2.48 1.27
CA LYS A 486 16.55 3.72 1.84
C LYS A 486 17.32 4.94 1.34
N ASN A 487 17.62 4.94 0.05
CA ASN A 487 18.44 5.98 -0.57
C ASN A 487 17.58 7.22 -0.87
N TYR A 488 16.31 7.03 -1.23
CA TYR A 488 15.39 8.11 -1.59
C TYR A 488 14.25 8.28 -0.58
N SER A 489 13.69 7.16 -0.11
CA SER A 489 12.61 7.07 0.86
C SER A 489 13.14 6.78 2.26
N LYS A 490 12.62 7.51 3.25
CA LYS A 490 12.91 7.29 4.68
C LYS A 490 11.78 6.58 5.41
N GLU A 491 10.80 6.08 4.65
CA GLU A 491 9.67 5.33 5.22
C GLU A 491 10.17 3.96 5.70
N ILE A 492 9.74 3.57 6.90
CA ILE A 492 10.11 2.31 7.55
C ILE A 492 8.88 1.51 7.97
N GLY A 493 7.68 1.92 7.57
CA GLY A 493 6.42 1.33 8.00
C GLY A 493 6.18 -0.07 7.44
N TYR A 494 5.65 -0.94 8.29
CA TYR A 494 5.26 -2.30 7.96
C TYR A 494 3.80 -2.54 8.36
N GLU A 495 3.14 -3.47 7.66
CA GLU A 495 1.78 -3.90 8.01
C GLU A 495 1.67 -4.39 9.44
N MET A 496 2.69 -5.09 9.95
CA MET A 496 2.81 -5.46 11.35
C MET A 496 4.13 -4.96 11.90
N SER A 497 4.14 -4.44 13.12
CA SER A 497 5.38 -3.99 13.72
C SER A 497 5.34 -3.92 15.25
N HIS A 498 6.51 -3.97 15.90
CA HIS A 498 6.63 -3.70 17.33
C HIS A 498 6.15 -2.31 17.72
N ARG A 499 6.15 -1.35 16.79
CA ARG A 499 5.53 -0.05 17.00
C ARG A 499 4.03 -0.18 17.21
N ALA A 500 3.34 -0.86 16.30
CA ALA A 500 1.91 -1.13 16.43
C ALA A 500 1.61 -1.91 17.71
N THR A 501 2.43 -2.91 18.05
CA THR A 501 2.28 -3.67 19.31
C THR A 501 2.39 -2.77 20.54
N PHE A 502 3.42 -1.92 20.63
CA PHE A 502 3.56 -0.98 21.75
C PHE A 502 2.35 -0.04 21.84
N GLU A 503 2.04 0.64 20.72
CA GLU A 503 0.99 1.64 20.64
C GLU A 503 -0.39 1.04 20.98
N ALA A 504 -0.66 -0.20 20.57
CA ALA A 504 -1.87 -0.94 20.94
C ALA A 504 -1.92 -1.24 22.44
N LEU A 505 -0.90 -1.88 23.01
CA LEU A 505 -0.92 -2.27 24.42
C LEU A 505 -0.95 -1.07 25.37
N ASP A 506 -0.22 0.00 25.04
CA ASP A 506 -0.23 1.24 25.80
C ASP A 506 -1.60 1.94 25.73
N SER A 507 -2.26 1.89 24.57
CA SER A 507 -3.64 2.35 24.42
C SER A 507 -4.60 1.55 25.29
N LEU A 508 -4.51 0.22 25.26
CA LEU A 508 -5.32 -0.67 26.09
C LEU A 508 -5.10 -0.42 27.59
N LYS A 509 -3.87 -0.12 28.00
CA LYS A 509 -3.56 0.25 29.39
C LYS A 509 -4.29 1.52 29.80
N LYS A 510 -4.21 2.58 28.98
CA LYS A 510 -4.84 3.90 29.26
C LYS A 510 -6.35 3.84 29.35
N ILE A 511 -7.01 3.02 28.52
CA ILE A 511 -8.46 2.84 28.57
C ILE A 511 -8.91 1.71 29.52
N SER A 512 -8.01 1.19 30.36
CA SER A 512 -8.28 0.11 31.33
C SER A 512 -8.79 -1.20 30.70
N LYS A 513 -8.36 -1.53 29.49
CA LYS A 513 -8.72 -2.75 28.73
C LYS A 513 -7.61 -3.77 28.56
N LEU A 514 -6.40 -3.48 29.02
CA LEU A 514 -5.27 -4.41 28.93
C LEU A 514 -5.51 -5.73 29.67
N ASN A 515 -6.18 -5.68 30.83
CA ASN A 515 -6.53 -6.90 31.58
C ASN A 515 -7.57 -7.75 30.84
N ASP A 516 -8.60 -7.11 30.28
CA ASP A 516 -9.61 -7.80 29.46
C ASP A 516 -8.96 -8.51 28.28
N PHE A 517 -8.00 -7.84 27.61
CA PHE A 517 -7.19 -8.43 26.55
C PHE A 517 -6.37 -9.63 27.04
N GLY A 518 -5.68 -9.50 28.17
CA GLY A 518 -4.86 -10.58 28.75
C GLY A 518 -5.65 -11.78 29.29
N LEU A 519 -6.97 -11.64 29.48
CA LEU A 519 -7.86 -12.78 29.79
C LEU A 519 -8.15 -13.64 28.56
N VAL A 520 -8.08 -13.04 27.37
CA VAL A 520 -8.38 -13.71 26.10
C VAL A 520 -7.10 -14.21 25.41
N TYR A 521 -6.02 -13.44 25.49
CA TYR A 521 -4.77 -13.74 24.77
C TYR A 521 -3.58 -13.86 25.71
N ASP A 522 -2.66 -14.76 25.36
CA ASP A 522 -1.47 -15.02 26.16
C ASP A 522 -0.41 -13.91 26.00
N LEU A 523 -0.42 -12.98 26.96
CA LEU A 523 0.58 -11.90 27.07
C LEU A 523 2.00 -12.42 27.34
N ALA A 524 2.17 -13.60 27.95
CA ALA A 524 3.48 -14.19 28.16
C ALA A 524 4.05 -14.71 26.83
N LYS A 525 3.20 -15.33 25.99
CA LYS A 525 3.58 -15.74 24.64
C LYS A 525 3.94 -14.54 23.76
N LEU A 526 3.15 -13.46 23.78
CA LEU A 526 3.49 -12.22 23.06
C LEU A 526 4.85 -11.66 23.49
N LYS A 527 5.14 -11.66 24.80
CA LYS A 527 6.45 -11.25 25.33
C LYS A 527 7.59 -12.14 24.83
N ASP A 528 7.40 -13.46 24.80
CA ASP A 528 8.41 -14.40 24.29
C ASP A 528 8.65 -14.20 22.79
N ASP A 529 7.60 -14.03 21.99
CA ASP A 529 7.68 -13.73 20.54
C ASP A 529 8.47 -12.44 20.27
N ILE A 530 8.27 -11.41 21.09
CA ILE A 530 9.04 -10.15 21.00
C ILE A 530 10.52 -10.40 21.32
N LEU A 531 10.84 -11.21 22.32
CA LEU A 531 12.24 -11.53 22.65
C LEU A 531 12.91 -12.33 21.52
N ASP A 532 12.18 -13.24 20.90
CA ASP A 532 12.66 -14.06 19.77
C ASP A 532 12.96 -13.22 18.51
N SER A 533 12.43 -11.99 18.42
CA SER A 533 12.78 -11.05 17.35
C SER A 533 14.16 -10.40 17.51
N GLN A 534 14.88 -10.67 18.61
CA GLN A 534 16.22 -10.15 18.82
C GLN A 534 17.23 -10.79 17.85
N PHE A 535 17.91 -9.97 17.08
CA PHE A 535 18.89 -10.42 16.09
C PHE A 535 20.22 -10.75 16.75
N LEU A 536 20.49 -12.04 16.98
CA LEU A 536 21.65 -12.51 17.77
C LEU A 536 22.79 -13.11 16.93
N ASN A 537 22.85 -12.83 15.63
CA ASN A 537 23.91 -13.37 14.78
C ASN A 537 25.19 -12.50 14.83
N PRO A 538 26.31 -13.02 15.36
CA PRO A 538 27.55 -12.24 15.52
C PRO A 538 28.27 -11.92 14.20
N SER A 539 27.89 -12.56 13.09
CA SER A 539 28.43 -12.25 11.76
C SER A 539 27.94 -10.90 11.20
N TYR A 540 26.91 -10.31 11.82
CA TYR A 540 26.36 -9.00 11.46
C TYR A 540 26.52 -8.04 12.66
N PRO A 541 27.73 -7.56 12.93
CA PRO A 541 28.05 -6.84 14.16
C PRO A 541 27.27 -5.53 14.33
N GLU A 542 26.85 -4.90 13.22
CA GLU A 542 26.06 -3.66 13.24
C GLU A 542 24.59 -3.90 13.66
N GLN A 543 24.06 -5.09 13.39
CA GLN A 543 22.68 -5.47 13.69
C GLN A 543 22.57 -6.31 14.98
N HIS A 544 23.69 -6.81 15.50
CA HIS A 544 23.70 -7.70 16.65
C HIS A 544 23.08 -7.06 17.91
N GLY A 545 22.06 -7.70 18.47
CA GLY A 545 21.33 -7.28 19.66
C GLY A 545 20.17 -6.32 19.38
N ALA A 546 20.03 -5.81 18.16
CA ALA A 546 18.86 -5.07 17.72
C ALA A 546 17.68 -6.01 17.46
N PHE A 547 16.49 -5.45 17.26
CA PHE A 547 15.28 -6.22 17.00
C PHE A 547 14.83 -6.02 15.56
N THR A 548 14.28 -7.08 14.95
CA THR A 548 13.60 -6.96 13.65
C THR A 548 12.30 -6.16 13.82
N TYR A 549 11.55 -5.94 12.74
CA TYR A 549 10.29 -5.19 12.83
C TYR A 549 9.14 -6.00 13.46
N ILE A 550 9.15 -7.33 13.36
CA ILE A 550 8.14 -8.21 13.97
C ILE A 550 8.57 -9.69 14.06
N TYR A 551 9.40 -10.16 13.12
CA TYR A 551 9.72 -11.58 12.96
C TYR A 551 10.79 -12.09 13.93
N GLY A 552 10.65 -13.33 14.40
CA GLY A 552 11.74 -14.04 15.07
C GLY A 552 12.99 -14.12 14.19
N TYR A 553 14.18 -14.02 14.79
CA TYR A 553 15.42 -13.93 14.01
C TYR A 553 15.76 -15.21 13.22
N ASP A 554 15.12 -16.33 13.56
CA ASP A 554 15.30 -17.66 12.96
C ASP A 554 14.28 -18.00 11.86
N THR A 555 13.34 -17.09 11.59
CA THR A 555 12.19 -17.34 10.71
C THR A 555 12.45 -17.12 9.23
N TRP A 556 13.42 -16.27 8.90
CA TRP A 556 13.71 -15.83 7.54
C TRP A 556 15.21 -15.84 7.28
N LEU A 557 15.58 -15.64 6.01
CA LEU A 557 16.98 -15.48 5.62
C LEU A 557 17.63 -14.33 6.41
N LEU A 558 18.77 -14.58 7.03
CA LEU A 558 19.45 -13.61 7.88
C LEU A 558 19.82 -12.32 7.13
N ASP A 559 20.21 -12.44 5.85
CA ASP A 559 20.46 -11.29 4.98
C ASP A 559 19.20 -10.44 4.77
N TYR A 560 18.03 -11.06 4.67
CA TYR A 560 16.76 -10.35 4.57
C TYR A 560 16.46 -9.59 5.88
N LEU A 561 16.55 -10.28 7.02
CA LEU A 561 16.23 -9.68 8.31
C LEU A 561 17.20 -8.55 8.68
N SER A 562 18.50 -8.72 8.44
CA SER A 562 19.52 -7.70 8.75
C SER A 562 19.28 -6.37 8.03
N LYS A 563 18.73 -6.40 6.81
CA LYS A 563 18.40 -5.22 6.01
C LYS A 563 17.11 -4.50 6.47
N ASN A 564 16.31 -5.13 7.33
CA ASN A 564 15.04 -4.57 7.83
C ASN A 564 15.08 -4.26 9.34
N ILE A 565 16.27 -4.16 9.92
CA ILE A 565 16.47 -3.73 11.30
C ILE A 565 16.61 -2.21 11.32
N TYR A 566 15.72 -1.56 12.05
CA TYR A 566 15.74 -0.11 12.28
C TYR A 566 15.76 0.18 13.76
N PHE A 567 16.59 1.12 14.20
CA PHE A 567 16.74 1.49 15.61
C PHE A 567 15.40 1.85 16.27
N ALA A 568 14.48 2.46 15.52
CA ALA A 568 13.14 2.79 16.00
C ALA A 568 12.38 1.56 16.51
N TYR A 569 12.52 0.39 15.89
CA TYR A 569 11.85 -0.83 16.35
C TYR A 569 12.43 -1.36 17.67
N SER A 570 13.75 -1.27 17.86
CA SER A 570 14.36 -1.59 19.15
C SER A 570 13.82 -0.71 20.29
N TYR A 571 13.57 0.58 20.04
CA TYR A 571 12.91 1.45 21.03
C TYR A 571 11.53 0.91 21.42
N TYR A 572 10.67 0.63 20.43
CA TYR A 572 9.31 0.13 20.71
C TYR A 572 9.31 -1.24 21.38
N VAL A 573 10.26 -2.12 21.05
CA VAL A 573 10.41 -3.41 21.74
C VAL A 573 10.69 -3.20 23.23
N ILE A 574 11.66 -2.36 23.58
CA ILE A 574 12.01 -2.09 24.98
C ILE A 574 10.77 -1.55 25.72
N ARG A 575 10.06 -0.58 25.14
CA ARG A 575 8.86 0.00 25.73
C ARG A 575 7.72 -1.03 25.89
N THR A 576 7.59 -1.94 24.94
CA THR A 576 6.59 -3.03 25.02
C THR A 576 6.93 -4.02 26.12
N LEU A 577 8.21 -4.41 26.25
CA LEU A 577 8.66 -5.33 27.29
C LEU A 577 8.50 -4.72 28.69
N GLU A 578 8.82 -3.44 28.89
CA GLU A 578 8.55 -2.71 30.14
C GLU A 578 7.07 -2.80 30.53
N LEU A 579 6.17 -2.55 29.57
CA LEU A 579 4.73 -2.60 29.78
C LEU A 579 4.25 -4.03 30.12
N LEU A 580 4.75 -5.05 29.41
CA LEU A 580 4.37 -6.44 29.63
C LEU A 580 4.88 -6.99 30.97
N VAL A 581 6.08 -6.60 31.40
CA VAL A 581 6.62 -6.97 32.73
C VAL A 581 5.74 -6.45 33.86
N GLU A 582 5.29 -5.19 33.76
CA GLU A 582 4.36 -4.59 34.71
C GLU A 582 3.01 -5.32 34.69
N ALA A 583 2.43 -5.53 33.50
CA ALA A 583 1.12 -6.18 33.35
C ALA A 583 1.11 -7.63 33.85
N LEU A 584 2.21 -8.37 33.65
CA LEU A 584 2.37 -9.77 34.07
C LEU A 584 2.90 -9.91 35.51
N SER A 585 3.20 -8.80 36.19
CA SER A 585 3.77 -8.80 37.55
C SER A 585 5.05 -9.64 37.67
N LEU A 586 5.95 -9.57 36.68
CA LEU A 586 7.17 -10.40 36.62
C LEU A 586 8.33 -9.88 37.50
N GLY A 587 8.17 -8.71 38.11
CA GLY A 587 9.19 -8.04 38.95
C GLY A 587 10.15 -7.17 38.14
N ASP A 588 10.81 -6.22 38.83
CA ASP A 588 11.81 -5.27 38.26
C ASP A 588 13.08 -5.94 37.72
#